data_AF-A0A5F8HFZ6-F1
#
_entry.id   AF-A0A5F8HFZ6-F1
#
_cell.length_a   1.000
_cell.length_b   1.000
_cell.length_c   1.000
_cell.angle_alpha   90.00
_cell.angle_beta   90.00
_cell.angle_gamma   90.00
#
_symmetry.space_group_name_H-M   'P 1'
#
loop_
_entity.id
_entity.type
_entity.pdbx_description
1 polymer ?
#
loop_
_entity_poly.entity_id
_entity_poly.type
_entity_poly.pdbx_seq_one_letter_code
_entity_poly.pdbx_strand_id
1 'polypeptide(L)'
;MTRTGGEGRERVGQARCALALLWLTVTADLSSAWSSRDPLQQQRWPVPYRRFEFRPTPDPYCQAQYTFCPAGSPIPLMKDDDVLEVFRLQAPVWEFKYGGLLGHLNIMHDAIGFRNTLTGKNYTMEWYELFQLGNCTFPHLRPEMNEPFWCNQGAACFSEGIDDSHWKENGTLVLIATISGKIFNQMAKWVKQDNETGIYYETWNVQASPEKESTVWFESYDCSKFVLRTYMKLAEFGVEFKKIETNYTRIFLYSGEPIYVGNETSIFGPSGNKTLATAIRRFYYPFKPHLSTKEFLLSLWKIFDVVVIHRQFYLFYNFEYWFLPMKPPFIKITYEEIPLPSKTLVSRTFGL
;
A
#
# COMPACT_ATOMS: atom_id res chain seq x y z
N MET A 1 32.94 -98.36 -6.72
CA MET A 1 32.29 -98.94 -7.92
C MET A 1 31.69 -97.77 -8.71
N THR A 2 32.47 -97.22 -9.65
CA THR A 2 32.29 -97.33 -11.12
C THR A 2 31.02 -96.62 -11.62
N ARG A 3 31.03 -95.69 -12.59
CA ARG A 3 32.08 -95.22 -13.53
C ARG A 3 31.57 -93.99 -14.31
N THR A 4 32.49 -93.27 -14.96
CA THR A 4 32.37 -92.41 -16.17
C THR A 4 31.54 -91.12 -16.10
N GLY A 5 31.94 -89.97 -16.63
CA GLY A 5 33.02 -89.58 -17.55
C GLY A 5 32.53 -88.39 -18.40
N GLY A 6 33.43 -87.63 -19.04
CA GLY A 6 33.06 -86.82 -20.22
C GLY A 6 33.43 -85.34 -20.19
N GLU A 7 34.25 -84.97 -21.16
CA GLU A 7 34.81 -83.66 -21.51
C GLU A 7 33.78 -82.61 -21.97
N GLY A 8 34.19 -81.34 -21.93
CA GLY A 8 34.24 -80.55 -23.17
C GLY A 8 33.19 -79.45 -23.41
N ARG A 9 33.72 -78.21 -23.44
CA ARG A 9 33.58 -77.20 -24.51
C ARG A 9 32.52 -76.07 -24.38
N GLU A 10 33.08 -74.85 -24.38
CA GLU A 10 32.66 -73.61 -25.11
C GLU A 10 31.19 -73.16 -25.09
N ARG A 11 30.90 -71.97 -24.53
CA ARG A 11 30.93 -70.63 -25.21
C ARG A 11 30.05 -69.62 -24.44
N VAL A 12 30.60 -68.41 -24.33
CA VAL A 12 29.91 -67.10 -24.52
C VAL A 12 28.85 -66.67 -23.50
N GLY A 13 29.08 -65.48 -22.94
CA GLY A 13 28.01 -64.64 -22.38
C GLY A 13 28.46 -63.69 -21.28
N GLN A 14 29.14 -62.60 -21.69
CA GLN A 14 29.09 -61.24 -21.12
C GLN A 14 28.33 -61.05 -19.80
N ALA A 15 29.04 -60.76 -18.70
CA ALA A 15 29.51 -59.43 -18.27
C ALA A 15 28.46 -58.63 -17.47
N ARG A 16 28.55 -58.70 -16.13
CA ARG A 16 28.14 -57.62 -15.21
C ARG A 16 28.98 -57.64 -13.94
N CYS A 17 30.04 -56.86 -13.91
CA CYS A 17 30.65 -56.35 -12.69
C CYS A 17 31.42 -55.08 -13.00
N ALA A 18 31.39 -54.16 -12.03
CA ALA A 18 32.14 -52.92 -11.93
C ALA A 18 31.68 -51.77 -12.84
N LEU A 19 31.21 -50.69 -12.21
CA LEU A 19 31.77 -49.36 -12.40
C LEU A 19 31.21 -48.43 -11.32
N ALA A 20 31.98 -48.30 -10.24
CA ALA A 20 31.94 -47.15 -9.38
C ALA A 20 32.91 -46.10 -9.95
N LEU A 21 32.40 -44.87 -10.06
CA LEU A 21 33.09 -43.59 -10.00
C LEU A 21 34.32 -43.39 -10.90
N LEU A 22 34.22 -42.44 -11.84
CA LEU A 22 35.08 -41.25 -11.86
C LEU A 22 34.83 -40.34 -13.08
N TRP A 23 35.01 -39.05 -12.80
CA TRP A 23 35.33 -37.92 -13.70
C TRP A 23 34.23 -36.92 -14.09
N LEU A 24 34.49 -35.70 -13.58
CA LEU A 24 33.90 -34.41 -13.81
C LEU A 24 34.42 -33.76 -15.12
N THR A 25 33.60 -32.82 -15.62
CA THR A 25 33.84 -31.69 -16.54
C THR A 25 34.16 -31.96 -18.03
N VAL A 26 33.20 -31.62 -18.89
CA VAL A 26 33.39 -30.74 -20.07
C VAL A 26 32.16 -29.83 -20.20
N THR A 27 32.46 -28.58 -20.55
CA THR A 27 31.65 -27.36 -20.57
C THR A 27 30.77 -27.19 -21.81
N ALA A 28 29.77 -26.31 -21.62
CA ALA A 28 29.29 -25.26 -22.55
C ALA A 28 28.28 -25.61 -23.66
N ASP A 29 27.24 -24.77 -23.65
CA ASP A 29 26.47 -24.23 -24.77
C ASP A 29 25.44 -25.10 -25.48
N LEU A 30 24.20 -25.00 -24.98
CA LEU A 30 23.06 -24.62 -25.83
C LEU A 30 21.98 -23.94 -24.97
N SER A 31 22.14 -22.63 -24.82
CA SER A 31 21.07 -21.70 -24.49
C SER A 31 20.11 -21.55 -25.67
N SER A 32 18.82 -21.81 -25.47
CA SER A 32 17.74 -20.85 -25.81
C SER A 32 16.35 -21.43 -25.59
N ALA A 33 15.47 -20.55 -25.09
CA ALA A 33 14.02 -20.69 -25.01
C ALA A 33 13.46 -21.62 -23.92
N TRP A 34 13.47 -21.13 -22.67
CA TRP A 34 12.25 -20.69 -21.98
C TRP A 34 12.63 -20.09 -20.62
N SER A 35 12.48 -18.76 -20.53
CA SER A 35 12.64 -17.96 -19.31
C SER A 35 11.62 -18.40 -18.27
N SER A 36 11.98 -19.40 -17.47
CA SER A 36 11.33 -19.71 -16.21
C SER A 36 11.78 -18.66 -15.20
N ARG A 37 10.86 -17.83 -14.73
CA ARG A 37 11.13 -16.87 -13.66
C ARG A 37 11.55 -17.64 -12.40
N ASP A 38 12.69 -17.24 -11.85
CA ASP A 38 13.32 -17.79 -10.66
C ASP A 38 12.40 -17.63 -9.42
N PRO A 39 12.10 -18.68 -8.62
CA PRO A 39 11.20 -18.58 -7.45
C PRO A 39 11.82 -17.92 -6.20
N LEU A 40 13.04 -17.37 -6.29
CA LEU A 40 13.77 -16.80 -5.15
C LEU A 40 14.38 -15.44 -5.49
N GLN A 41 13.57 -14.53 -6.02
CA GLN A 41 13.88 -13.11 -5.83
C GLN A 41 13.80 -12.87 -4.32
N GLN A 42 14.96 -12.71 -3.68
CA GLN A 42 15.09 -12.46 -2.25
C GLN A 42 14.10 -11.34 -1.86
N GLN A 43 13.03 -11.69 -1.16
CA GLN A 43 11.95 -10.77 -0.78
C GLN A 43 12.60 -9.60 -0.03
N ARG A 44 12.60 -8.40 -0.64
CA ARG A 44 13.12 -7.20 0.00
C ARG A 44 11.99 -6.52 0.74
N TRP A 45 12.22 -6.27 2.03
CA TRP A 45 11.30 -5.53 2.88
C TRP A 45 11.68 -4.04 2.91
N PRO A 46 10.70 -3.11 2.93
CA PRO A 46 9.27 -3.33 2.75
C PRO A 46 8.90 -3.71 1.31
N VAL A 47 7.74 -4.35 1.12
CA VAL A 47 7.21 -4.62 -0.23
C VAL A 47 6.86 -3.28 -0.90
N PRO A 48 7.50 -2.94 -2.03
CA PRO A 48 7.25 -1.67 -2.69
C PRO A 48 5.82 -1.59 -3.21
N TYR A 49 5.20 -0.42 -3.07
CA TYR A 49 3.91 -0.14 -3.67
C TYR A 49 4.01 -0.24 -5.22
N ARG A 50 3.19 -1.09 -5.82
CA ARG A 50 3.11 -1.30 -7.28
C ARG A 50 2.37 -0.13 -7.91
N ARG A 51 3.05 0.55 -8.83
CA ARG A 51 2.46 1.55 -9.72
C ARG A 51 1.98 0.93 -11.02
N PHE A 52 1.07 1.63 -11.68
CA PHE A 52 0.42 1.21 -12.93
C PHE A 52 0.73 2.20 -14.05
N GLU A 53 0.55 1.76 -15.29
CA GLU A 53 0.73 2.63 -16.47
C GLU A 53 -0.40 3.67 -16.59
N PHE A 54 -1.61 3.31 -16.16
CA PHE A 54 -2.78 4.19 -16.18
C PHE A 54 -3.79 3.85 -15.08
N ARG A 55 -4.67 4.80 -14.78
CA ARG A 55 -5.81 4.61 -13.87
C ARG A 55 -7.02 4.05 -14.64
N PRO A 56 -7.54 2.88 -14.28
CA PRO A 56 -8.76 2.36 -14.89
C PRO A 56 -9.98 3.17 -14.42
N THR A 57 -10.98 3.29 -15.30
CA THR A 57 -12.29 3.83 -14.91
C THR A 57 -12.90 2.97 -13.81
N PRO A 58 -13.47 3.57 -12.74
CA PRO A 58 -14.10 2.79 -11.69
C PRO A 58 -15.26 1.94 -12.21
N ASP A 59 -15.40 0.74 -11.64
CA ASP A 59 -16.51 -0.16 -11.95
C ASP A 59 -17.86 0.47 -11.51
N PRO A 60 -18.94 0.34 -12.29
CA PRO A 60 -20.26 0.89 -11.93
C PRO A 60 -20.83 0.41 -10.59
N TYR A 61 -20.36 -0.73 -10.08
CA TYR A 61 -20.67 -1.21 -8.74
C TYR A 61 -20.15 -0.26 -7.64
N CYS A 62 -19.00 0.37 -7.86
CA CYS A 62 -18.40 1.29 -6.91
C CYS A 62 -19.12 2.65 -6.97
N GLN A 63 -20.00 2.90 -6.00
CA GLN A 63 -20.75 4.15 -5.87
C GLN A 63 -20.41 4.82 -4.55
N ALA A 64 -20.05 6.08 -4.61
CA ALA A 64 -19.73 6.87 -3.44
C ALA A 64 -21.01 7.48 -2.85
N GLN A 65 -21.18 7.43 -1.52
CA GLN A 65 -22.28 8.13 -0.87
C GLN A 65 -22.09 9.65 -0.96
N TYR A 66 -20.84 10.10 -0.84
CA TYR A 66 -20.42 11.48 -1.04
C TYR A 66 -19.51 11.54 -2.26
N THR A 67 -19.80 12.47 -3.18
CA THR A 67 -19.01 12.64 -4.41
C THR A 67 -17.55 12.93 -4.08
N PHE A 68 -16.64 12.21 -4.73
CA PHE A 68 -15.22 12.50 -4.67
C PHE A 68 -14.92 13.85 -5.33
N CYS A 69 -14.14 14.71 -4.66
CA CYS A 69 -13.66 15.99 -5.15
C CYS A 69 -14.76 16.89 -5.74
N PRO A 70 -15.82 17.23 -4.97
CA PRO A 70 -17.00 17.91 -5.51
C PRO A 70 -16.71 19.34 -5.99
N ALA A 71 -15.75 20.02 -5.36
CA ALA A 71 -15.27 21.36 -5.76
C ALA A 71 -13.98 21.30 -6.59
N GLY A 72 -13.69 20.14 -7.20
CA GLY A 72 -12.47 19.90 -7.96
C GLY A 72 -12.33 20.85 -9.16
N SER A 73 -11.15 21.46 -9.29
CA SER A 73 -10.80 22.30 -10.42
C SER A 73 -9.45 21.86 -11.03
N PRO A 74 -9.22 22.11 -12.33
CA PRO A 74 -7.92 21.86 -12.94
C PRO A 74 -6.83 22.67 -12.23
N ILE A 75 -5.65 22.07 -12.03
CA ILE A 75 -4.49 22.79 -11.48
C ILE A 75 -4.10 23.91 -12.45
N PRO A 76 -4.13 25.20 -12.04
CA PRO A 76 -3.84 26.31 -12.92
C PRO A 76 -2.34 26.42 -13.22
N LEU A 77 -2.02 27.08 -14.33
CA LEU A 77 -0.64 27.44 -14.65
C LEU A 77 -0.29 28.76 -13.93
N MET A 78 0.75 28.74 -13.10
CA MET A 78 1.29 29.93 -12.43
C MET A 78 2.32 30.63 -13.32
N LYS A 79 2.53 31.94 -13.14
CA LYS A 79 3.66 32.62 -13.79
C LYS A 79 4.96 32.20 -13.10
N ASP A 80 6.05 32.11 -13.84
CA ASP A 80 7.31 31.59 -13.30
C ASP A 80 7.84 32.39 -12.10
N ASP A 81 7.59 33.70 -12.09
CA ASP A 81 7.97 34.66 -11.06
C ASP A 81 6.92 34.86 -9.96
N ASP A 82 5.77 34.17 -10.03
CA ASP A 82 4.81 34.15 -8.92
C ASP A 82 5.48 33.62 -7.66
N VAL A 83 5.06 34.14 -6.50
CA VAL A 83 5.47 33.65 -5.19
C VAL A 83 4.27 32.99 -4.53
N LEU A 84 4.42 31.72 -4.17
CA LEU A 84 3.38 30.92 -3.52
C LEU A 84 3.84 30.48 -2.14
N GLU A 85 3.02 30.78 -1.15
CA GLU A 85 3.11 30.21 0.19
C GLU A 85 2.54 28.80 0.18
N VAL A 86 3.26 27.87 0.81
CA VAL A 86 2.85 26.47 0.95
C VAL A 86 2.49 26.20 2.41
N PHE A 87 1.28 25.71 2.64
CA PHE A 87 0.74 25.41 3.96
C PHE A 87 0.62 23.90 4.16
N ARG A 88 0.94 23.45 5.37
CA ARG A 88 0.48 22.16 5.89
C ARG A 88 -0.93 22.36 6.42
N LEU A 89 -1.82 21.52 5.94
CA LEU A 89 -3.23 21.47 6.34
C LEU A 89 -3.49 20.11 6.97
N GLN A 90 -4.06 20.11 8.17
CA GLN A 90 -4.43 18.88 8.86
C GLN A 90 -5.72 19.11 9.64
N ALA A 91 -6.68 18.20 9.57
CA ALA A 91 -7.94 18.27 10.31
C ALA A 91 -8.41 16.87 10.70
N PRO A 92 -9.23 16.69 11.76
CA PRO A 92 -9.74 15.37 12.12
C PRO A 92 -10.57 14.73 11.01
N VAL A 93 -10.38 13.43 10.78
CA VAL A 93 -11.17 12.67 9.79
C VAL A 93 -12.65 12.68 10.19
N TRP A 94 -13.53 12.80 9.19
CA TRP A 94 -14.99 12.72 9.35
C TRP A 94 -15.58 13.66 10.42
N GLU A 95 -14.98 14.85 10.61
CA GLU A 95 -15.53 15.89 11.48
C GLU A 95 -17.01 16.18 11.17
N PHE A 96 -17.38 16.20 9.89
CA PHE A 96 -18.77 16.40 9.45
C PHE A 96 -19.75 15.32 9.96
N LYS A 97 -19.26 14.12 10.29
CA LYS A 97 -20.08 12.97 10.70
C LYS A 97 -20.00 12.67 12.19
N TYR A 98 -18.83 12.88 12.82
CA TYR A 98 -18.57 12.52 14.21
C TYR A 98 -18.12 13.70 15.08
N GLY A 99 -18.14 14.94 14.54
CA GLY A 99 -17.62 16.13 15.22
C GLY A 99 -16.14 15.97 15.59
N GLY A 100 -15.74 16.57 16.71
CA GLY A 100 -14.35 16.51 17.20
C GLY A 100 -13.91 15.16 17.80
N LEU A 101 -14.78 14.14 17.88
CA LEU A 101 -14.47 12.88 18.59
C LEU A 101 -13.23 12.16 18.02
N LEU A 102 -13.09 12.13 16.69
CA LEU A 102 -11.93 11.49 16.04
C LEU A 102 -10.65 12.34 16.16
N GLY A 103 -10.79 13.65 16.42
CA GLY A 103 -9.68 14.53 16.79
C GLY A 103 -9.09 14.17 18.16
N HIS A 104 -9.91 13.71 19.10
CA HIS A 104 -9.42 13.23 20.41
C HIS A 104 -8.64 11.91 20.31
N LEU A 105 -8.81 11.16 19.21
CA LEU A 105 -8.06 9.95 18.90
C LEU A 105 -6.88 10.21 17.94
N ASN A 106 -6.63 11.48 17.61
CA ASN A 106 -5.62 11.93 16.65
C ASN A 106 -5.68 11.18 15.30
N ILE A 107 -6.89 10.92 14.80
CA ILE A 107 -7.09 10.39 13.44
C ILE A 107 -7.31 11.59 12.52
N MET A 108 -6.22 12.03 11.90
CA MET A 108 -6.15 13.25 11.12
C MET A 108 -6.10 12.96 9.62
N HIS A 109 -6.77 13.80 8.84
CA HIS A 109 -6.68 13.94 7.39
C HIS A 109 -5.65 15.02 7.04
N ASP A 110 -4.81 14.76 6.05
CA ASP A 110 -3.69 15.62 5.65
C ASP A 110 -3.87 16.18 4.24
N ALA A 111 -3.53 17.46 4.07
CA ALA A 111 -3.61 18.19 2.81
C ALA A 111 -2.49 19.24 2.69
N ILE A 112 -2.37 19.83 1.49
CA ILE A 112 -1.43 20.91 1.20
C ILE A 112 -2.20 22.13 0.70
N GLY A 113 -1.96 23.27 1.35
CA GLY A 113 -2.50 24.56 0.93
C GLY A 113 -1.48 25.32 0.10
N PHE A 114 -1.95 26.08 -0.89
CA PHE A 114 -1.14 27.01 -1.66
C PHE A 114 -1.80 28.38 -1.66
N ARG A 115 -1.06 29.47 -1.47
CA ARG A 115 -1.57 30.84 -1.62
C ARG A 115 -0.61 31.66 -2.47
N ASN A 116 -1.08 32.20 -3.58
CA ASN A 116 -0.31 33.12 -4.41
C ASN A 116 -0.35 34.52 -3.77
N THR A 117 0.81 35.09 -3.46
CA THR A 117 0.91 36.35 -2.71
C THR A 117 0.51 37.58 -3.54
N LEU A 118 0.56 37.50 -4.87
CA LEU A 118 0.21 38.60 -5.76
C LEU A 118 -1.29 38.66 -6.04
N THR A 119 -1.91 37.51 -6.29
CA THR A 119 -3.33 37.43 -6.64
C THR A 119 -4.23 37.24 -5.42
N GLY A 120 -3.67 36.80 -4.29
CA GLY A 120 -4.42 36.43 -3.10
C GLY A 120 -5.19 35.10 -3.22
N LYS A 121 -5.24 34.50 -4.41
CA LYS A 121 -5.90 33.21 -4.64
C LYS A 121 -5.19 32.11 -3.87
N ASN A 122 -5.98 31.23 -3.28
CA ASN A 122 -5.50 30.06 -2.57
C ASN A 122 -6.19 28.79 -3.04
N TYR A 123 -5.55 27.67 -2.76
CA TYR A 123 -5.94 26.36 -3.27
C TYR A 123 -5.64 25.30 -2.23
N THR A 124 -6.46 24.25 -2.23
CA THR A 124 -6.27 23.06 -1.40
C THR A 124 -6.00 21.87 -2.31
N MET A 125 -4.97 21.10 -1.98
CA MET A 125 -4.61 19.86 -2.67
C MET A 125 -4.57 18.70 -1.69
N GLU A 126 -5.31 17.66 -2.01
CA GLU A 126 -5.54 16.50 -1.16
C GLU A 126 -5.36 15.22 -1.98
N TRP A 127 -5.26 14.08 -1.30
CA TRP A 127 -5.35 12.78 -1.96
C TRP A 127 -6.11 11.82 -1.05
N TYR A 128 -7.24 11.30 -1.51
CA TYR A 128 -8.12 10.48 -0.68
C TYR A 128 -8.96 9.52 -1.52
N GLU A 129 -9.78 8.74 -0.83
CA GLU A 129 -10.57 7.65 -1.39
C GLU A 129 -11.69 8.16 -2.29
N LEU A 130 -11.85 7.56 -3.46
CA LEU A 130 -13.00 7.84 -4.34
C LEU A 130 -14.32 7.39 -3.69
N PHE A 131 -14.26 6.31 -2.91
CA PHE A 131 -15.42 5.61 -2.36
C PHE A 131 -15.39 5.51 -0.84
N GLN A 132 -14.74 6.46 -0.15
CA GLN A 132 -14.55 6.46 1.30
C GLN A 132 -13.65 5.33 1.85
N LEU A 133 -13.06 5.56 3.04
CA LEU A 133 -12.08 4.69 3.69
C LEU A 133 -12.50 3.22 3.78
N GLY A 134 -13.73 2.94 4.23
CA GLY A 134 -14.19 1.56 4.44
C GLY A 134 -14.09 0.68 3.18
N ASN A 135 -14.39 1.25 2.00
CA ASN A 135 -14.30 0.56 0.71
C ASN A 135 -12.85 0.35 0.23
N CYS A 136 -11.90 1.13 0.77
CA CYS A 136 -10.48 0.96 0.52
C CYS A 136 -9.82 -0.03 1.49
N THR A 137 -10.35 -0.17 2.71
CA THR A 137 -9.78 -1.05 3.73
C THR A 137 -10.32 -2.50 3.64
N PHE A 138 -11.59 -2.68 3.26
CA PHE A 138 -12.22 -4.00 3.20
C PHE A 138 -13.04 -4.20 1.92
N PRO A 139 -13.03 -5.40 1.32
CA PRO A 139 -13.71 -5.68 0.07
C PRO A 139 -15.21 -5.94 0.25
N HIS A 140 -15.93 -5.85 -0.86
CA HIS A 140 -17.31 -6.30 -0.99
C HIS A 140 -17.36 -7.79 -1.32
N LEU A 141 -18.18 -8.54 -0.59
CA LEU A 141 -18.42 -9.96 -0.87
C LEU A 141 -19.69 -10.13 -1.70
N ARG A 142 -19.52 -10.15 -3.02
CA ARG A 142 -20.61 -10.33 -3.97
C ARG A 142 -21.00 -11.83 -4.06
N PRO A 143 -22.29 -12.18 -4.11
CA PRO A 143 -22.73 -13.58 -4.22
C PRO A 143 -22.40 -14.21 -5.58
N GLU A 144 -22.35 -13.42 -6.65
CA GLU A 144 -22.06 -13.85 -8.02
C GLU A 144 -20.55 -13.96 -8.33
N MET A 145 -19.68 -13.55 -7.41
CA MET A 145 -18.23 -13.62 -7.54
C MET A 145 -17.60 -14.41 -6.39
N ASN A 146 -16.70 -15.33 -6.71
CA ASN A 146 -15.92 -16.05 -5.70
C ASN A 146 -14.89 -15.15 -5.03
N GLU A 147 -14.35 -14.20 -5.77
CA GLU A 147 -13.35 -13.26 -5.32
C GLU A 147 -13.98 -12.07 -4.57
N PRO A 148 -13.39 -11.61 -3.45
CA PRO A 148 -13.75 -10.33 -2.84
C PRO A 148 -13.47 -9.16 -3.79
N PHE A 149 -14.46 -8.29 -3.98
CA PHE A 149 -14.40 -7.19 -4.94
C PHE A 149 -14.01 -5.86 -4.26
N TRP A 150 -13.00 -5.17 -4.78
CA TRP A 150 -12.44 -3.96 -4.16
C TRP A 150 -12.87 -2.68 -4.86
N CYS A 151 -13.34 -1.70 -4.08
CA CYS A 151 -13.59 -0.33 -4.51
C CYS A 151 -12.56 0.60 -3.87
N ASN A 152 -11.28 0.27 -4.03
CA ASN A 152 -10.17 0.86 -3.27
C ASN A 152 -9.38 1.94 -4.02
N GLN A 153 -9.97 2.57 -5.04
CA GLN A 153 -9.27 3.65 -5.74
C GLN A 153 -9.13 4.88 -4.84
N GLY A 154 -7.94 5.48 -4.83
CA GLY A 154 -7.68 6.81 -4.27
C GLY A 154 -7.02 7.71 -5.32
N ALA A 155 -7.26 9.02 -5.26
CA ALA A 155 -6.77 9.98 -6.24
C ALA A 155 -6.51 11.36 -5.63
N ALA A 156 -5.73 12.17 -6.35
CA ALA A 156 -5.50 13.57 -6.02
C ALA A 156 -6.75 14.41 -6.32
N CYS A 157 -7.09 15.32 -5.41
CA CYS A 157 -8.09 16.35 -5.58
C CYS A 157 -7.43 17.72 -5.45
N PHE A 158 -7.74 18.64 -6.35
CA PHE A 158 -7.29 20.03 -6.29
C PHE A 158 -8.51 20.94 -6.39
N SER A 159 -8.61 21.94 -5.53
CA SER A 159 -9.74 22.87 -5.48
C SER A 159 -9.29 24.30 -5.16
N GLU A 160 -10.07 25.29 -5.56
CA GLU A 160 -9.87 26.70 -5.20
C GLU A 160 -10.45 26.95 -3.80
N GLY A 161 -9.74 27.73 -2.98
CA GLY A 161 -10.10 27.97 -1.59
C GLY A 161 -9.25 27.18 -0.59
N ILE A 162 -8.96 27.80 0.54
CA ILE A 162 -8.58 27.13 1.79
C ILE A 162 -9.67 27.49 2.80
N ASP A 163 -10.36 26.48 3.34
CA ASP A 163 -11.36 26.66 4.39
C ASP A 163 -10.66 26.82 5.75
N ASP A 164 -10.33 28.06 6.09
CA ASP A 164 -9.64 28.40 7.34
C ASP A 164 -10.33 27.84 8.58
N SER A 165 -11.67 27.82 8.63
CA SER A 165 -12.41 27.29 9.78
C SER A 165 -12.17 25.79 9.93
N HIS A 166 -12.32 25.04 8.84
CA HIS A 166 -12.10 23.58 8.85
C HIS A 166 -10.68 23.20 9.33
N TRP A 167 -9.66 23.93 8.88
CA TRP A 167 -8.26 23.59 9.20
C TRP A 167 -7.76 24.18 10.53
N LYS A 168 -8.37 25.26 11.05
CA LYS A 168 -7.90 25.93 12.28
C LYS A 168 -8.67 25.54 13.53
N GLU A 169 -9.96 25.21 13.43
CA GLU A 169 -10.79 25.00 14.63
C GLU A 169 -10.33 23.77 15.43
N ASN A 170 -10.12 22.64 14.76
CA ASN A 170 -9.71 21.38 15.40
C ASN A 170 -8.44 20.76 14.76
N GLY A 171 -7.70 21.55 13.99
CA GLY A 171 -6.65 21.08 13.10
C GLY A 171 -5.35 21.88 13.16
N THR A 172 -4.61 21.88 12.06
CA THR A 172 -3.40 22.68 11.86
C THR A 172 -3.43 23.32 10.47
N LEU A 173 -3.27 24.64 10.44
CA LEU A 173 -2.96 25.42 9.25
C LEU A 173 -1.68 26.20 9.51
N VAL A 174 -0.56 25.76 8.93
CA VAL A 174 0.76 26.37 9.18
C VAL A 174 1.55 26.53 7.89
N LEU A 175 2.15 27.71 7.70
CA LEU A 175 3.06 27.98 6.60
C LEU A 175 4.34 27.15 6.77
N ILE A 176 4.71 26.37 5.77
CA ILE A 176 5.89 25.48 5.83
C ILE A 176 6.98 25.84 4.83
N ALA A 177 6.65 26.49 3.72
CA ALA A 177 7.61 26.88 2.70
C ALA A 177 7.06 28.02 1.82
N THR A 178 7.94 28.58 1.00
CA THR A 178 7.58 29.50 -0.08
C THR A 178 8.25 28.99 -1.36
N ILE A 179 7.49 28.91 -2.46
CA ILE A 179 7.95 28.39 -3.75
C ILE A 179 7.66 29.40 -4.85
N SER A 180 8.40 29.31 -5.97
CA SER A 180 8.06 30.06 -7.17
C SER A 180 6.94 29.37 -7.96
N GLY A 181 6.24 30.12 -8.81
CA GLY A 181 5.24 29.55 -9.72
C GLY A 181 5.86 28.53 -10.69
N LYS A 182 7.14 28.71 -11.06
CA LYS A 182 7.90 27.69 -11.80
C LYS A 182 7.96 26.34 -11.08
N ILE A 183 8.29 26.35 -9.78
CA ILE A 183 8.34 25.13 -8.96
C ILE A 183 6.93 24.53 -8.80
N PHE A 184 5.91 25.37 -8.59
CA PHE A 184 4.52 24.92 -8.53
C PHE A 184 4.11 24.18 -9.81
N ASN A 185 4.43 24.75 -10.99
CA ASN A 185 4.12 24.14 -12.28
C ASN A 185 4.85 22.80 -12.50
N GLN A 186 6.08 22.66 -12.00
CA GLN A 186 6.82 21.39 -12.04
C GLN A 186 6.18 20.34 -11.12
N MET A 187 5.79 20.75 -9.91
CA MET A 187 5.06 19.90 -8.97
C MET A 187 3.71 19.46 -9.56
N ALA A 188 2.95 20.36 -10.20
CA ALA A 188 1.69 20.04 -10.84
C ALA A 188 1.81 18.95 -11.92
N LYS A 189 2.89 18.98 -12.73
CA LYS A 189 3.19 17.92 -13.70
C LYS A 189 3.47 16.58 -13.03
N TRP A 190 4.23 16.60 -11.94
CA TRP A 190 4.50 15.40 -11.15
C TRP A 190 3.23 14.85 -10.49
N VAL A 191 2.37 15.70 -9.92
CA VAL A 191 1.08 15.29 -9.32
C VAL A 191 0.22 14.58 -10.34
N LYS A 192 0.16 15.08 -11.58
CA LYS A 192 -0.57 14.40 -12.66
C LYS A 192 -0.05 12.97 -12.89
N GLN A 193 1.27 12.80 -12.99
CA GLN A 193 1.89 11.47 -13.14
C GLN A 193 1.67 10.58 -11.91
N ASP A 194 1.75 11.13 -10.69
CA ASP A 194 1.47 10.39 -9.46
C ASP A 194 0.02 9.91 -9.43
N ASN A 195 -0.92 10.76 -9.85
CA ASN A 195 -2.34 10.47 -9.88
C ASN A 195 -2.76 9.44 -10.93
N GLU A 196 -2.00 9.32 -12.03
CA GLU A 196 -2.23 8.33 -13.09
C GLU A 196 -1.62 6.96 -12.76
N THR A 197 -0.56 6.93 -11.94
CA THR A 197 0.22 5.71 -11.66
C THR A 197 -0.01 5.12 -10.28
N GLY A 198 -0.34 5.96 -9.29
CA GLY A 198 -0.67 5.59 -7.91
C GLY A 198 -2.18 5.48 -7.70
N ILE A 199 -2.76 4.35 -8.06
CA ILE A 199 -4.20 4.27 -8.33
C ILE A 199 -5.06 3.75 -7.18
N TYR A 200 -4.48 3.07 -6.19
CA TYR A 200 -5.24 2.46 -5.09
C TYR A 200 -4.78 3.02 -3.74
N TYR A 201 -5.74 3.13 -2.82
CA TYR A 201 -5.53 3.54 -1.44
C TYR A 201 -5.22 2.30 -0.61
N GLU A 202 -4.20 2.40 0.24
CA GLU A 202 -3.88 1.38 1.23
C GLU A 202 -3.85 1.99 2.63
N THR A 203 -4.61 1.40 3.56
CA THR A 203 -4.80 1.92 4.92
C THR A 203 -3.69 1.46 5.87
N TRP A 204 -3.23 0.22 5.73
CA TRP A 204 -2.44 -0.43 6.78
C TRP A 204 -0.95 -0.16 6.59
N ASN A 205 -0.31 0.33 7.65
CA ASN A 205 1.13 0.15 7.83
C ASN A 205 1.33 -1.17 8.57
N VAL A 206 2.24 -2.03 8.12
CA VAL A 206 2.47 -3.34 8.76
C VAL A 206 3.93 -3.47 9.15
N GLN A 207 4.18 -3.74 10.43
CA GLN A 207 5.54 -3.81 10.99
C GLN A 207 5.72 -4.96 11.98
N ALA A 208 6.97 -5.33 12.24
CA ALA A 208 7.31 -6.45 13.11
C ALA A 208 7.01 -6.19 14.59
N SER A 209 7.27 -4.98 15.09
CA SER A 209 7.10 -4.54 16.47
C SER A 209 6.88 -3.01 16.55
N PRO A 210 6.42 -2.46 17.68
CA PRO A 210 6.24 -1.00 17.87
C PRO A 210 7.55 -0.25 18.16
N GLU A 211 8.69 -0.90 18.06
CA GLU A 211 10.01 -0.30 18.30
C GLU A 211 10.45 0.54 17.10
N LYS A 212 11.22 1.60 17.35
CA LYS A 212 11.62 2.58 16.30
C LYS A 212 12.42 1.97 15.15
N GLU A 213 13.16 0.89 15.40
CA GLU A 213 14.00 0.21 14.40
C GLU A 213 13.39 -1.11 13.92
N SER A 214 12.08 -1.29 14.10
CA SER A 214 11.36 -2.47 13.64
C SER A 214 11.39 -2.60 12.12
N THR A 215 11.50 -3.83 11.62
CA THR A 215 11.27 -4.14 10.20
C THR A 215 9.86 -3.73 9.80
N VAL A 216 9.77 -2.95 8.72
CA VAL A 216 8.52 -2.59 8.06
C VAL A 216 8.27 -3.59 6.94
N TRP A 217 7.09 -4.20 6.93
CA TRP A 217 6.68 -5.15 5.92
C TRP A 217 5.96 -4.46 4.76
N PHE A 218 5.01 -3.59 5.10
CA PHE A 218 4.18 -2.83 4.15
C PHE A 218 4.00 -1.41 4.66
N GLU A 219 4.04 -0.44 3.74
CA GLU A 219 3.69 0.94 4.03
C GLU A 219 2.28 1.22 3.51
N SER A 220 1.54 2.09 4.21
CA SER A 220 0.28 2.60 3.69
C SER A 220 0.49 3.45 2.43
N TYR A 221 -0.60 3.69 1.70
CA TYR A 221 -0.67 4.61 0.57
C TYR A 221 -1.93 5.45 0.70
N ASP A 222 -1.83 6.49 1.53
CA ASP A 222 -2.93 7.32 2.01
C ASP A 222 -2.66 8.84 1.80
N CYS A 223 -3.53 9.70 2.35
CA CYS A 223 -3.40 11.16 2.27
C CYS A 223 -2.06 11.65 2.84
N SER A 224 -1.66 11.16 4.01
CA SER A 224 -0.41 11.54 4.67
C SER A 224 0.80 11.20 3.78
N LYS A 225 0.79 10.03 3.14
CA LYS A 225 1.86 9.59 2.24
C LYS A 225 1.91 10.43 0.97
N PHE A 226 0.77 10.87 0.42
CA PHE A 226 0.76 11.81 -0.69
C PHE A 226 1.37 13.18 -0.31
N VAL A 227 1.02 13.70 0.86
CA VAL A 227 1.59 14.96 1.37
C VAL A 227 3.11 14.84 1.50
N LEU A 228 3.59 13.77 2.13
CA LEU A 228 5.02 13.49 2.28
C LEU A 228 5.73 13.32 0.93
N ARG A 229 5.14 12.59 -0.03
CA ARG A 229 5.70 12.47 -1.40
C ARG A 229 5.81 13.83 -2.09
N THR A 230 4.81 14.69 -1.92
CA THR A 230 4.82 16.04 -2.50
C THR A 230 5.92 16.88 -1.87
N TYR A 231 6.09 16.83 -0.55
CA TYR A 231 7.17 17.55 0.13
C TYR A 231 8.55 17.05 -0.28
N MET A 232 8.73 15.73 -0.42
CA MET A 232 9.96 15.14 -0.95
C MET A 232 10.24 15.66 -2.36
N LYS A 233 9.22 15.72 -3.23
CA LYS A 233 9.37 16.22 -4.59
C LYS A 233 9.73 17.71 -4.64
N LEU A 234 9.13 18.52 -3.78
CA LEU A 234 9.49 19.93 -3.64
C LEU A 234 10.95 20.09 -3.14
N ALA A 235 11.39 19.26 -2.20
CA ALA A 235 12.78 19.27 -1.75
C ALA A 235 13.77 18.90 -2.88
N GLU A 236 13.42 17.95 -3.75
CA GLU A 236 14.20 17.62 -4.96
C GLU A 236 14.30 18.82 -5.93
N PHE A 237 13.27 19.68 -5.97
CA PHE A 237 13.29 20.93 -6.73
C PHE A 237 14.04 22.06 -6.03
N GLY A 238 14.65 21.79 -4.87
CA GLY A 238 15.48 22.73 -4.12
C GLY A 238 14.71 23.60 -3.13
N VAL A 239 13.44 23.29 -2.84
CA VAL A 239 12.64 24.03 -1.86
C VAL A 239 13.19 23.83 -0.45
N GLU A 240 13.28 24.92 0.30
CA GLU A 240 13.67 24.90 1.70
C GLU A 240 12.44 25.01 2.59
N PHE A 241 12.28 24.04 3.47
CA PHE A 241 11.19 23.98 4.44
C PHE A 241 11.58 24.66 5.75
N LYS A 242 10.60 25.29 6.41
CA LYS A 242 10.73 25.78 7.77
C LYS A 242 10.98 24.62 8.74
N LYS A 243 11.74 24.87 9.80
CA LYS A 243 11.97 23.91 10.88
C LYS A 243 10.78 23.93 11.84
N ILE A 244 9.80 23.09 11.57
CA ILE A 244 8.64 22.89 12.42
C ILE A 244 8.42 21.40 12.63
N GLU A 245 7.83 21.04 13.77
CA GLU A 245 7.39 19.67 14.05
C GLU A 245 6.17 19.33 13.19
N THR A 246 6.20 18.16 12.55
CA THR A 246 5.12 17.67 11.69
C THR A 246 4.75 16.25 12.04
N ASN A 247 3.55 16.05 12.58
CA ASN A 247 3.08 14.76 13.08
C ASN A 247 1.94 14.23 12.20
N TYR A 248 1.95 12.92 11.99
CA TYR A 248 1.03 12.26 11.06
C TYR A 248 0.38 11.05 11.72
N THR A 249 -0.89 10.84 11.37
CA THR A 249 -1.63 9.66 11.79
C THR A 249 -1.11 8.44 11.05
N ARG A 250 -0.83 7.37 11.77
CA ARG A 250 -0.50 6.07 11.17
C ARG A 250 -1.27 4.97 11.86
N ILE A 251 -1.89 4.11 11.05
CA ILE A 251 -2.61 2.94 11.51
C ILE A 251 -1.74 1.72 11.28
N PHE A 252 -1.29 1.09 12.36
CA PHE A 252 -0.36 -0.03 12.33
C PHE A 252 -1.04 -1.35 12.63
N LEU A 253 -0.70 -2.36 11.83
CA LEU A 253 -0.80 -3.78 12.16
C LEU A 253 0.58 -4.30 12.57
N TYR A 254 0.60 -5.14 13.61
CA TYR A 254 1.82 -5.79 14.08
C TYR A 254 1.77 -7.28 13.78
N SER A 255 2.79 -7.79 13.09
CA SER A 255 2.84 -9.19 12.68
C SER A 255 4.25 -9.77 12.68
N GLY A 256 4.37 -11.09 12.67
CA GLY A 256 5.56 -11.74 12.14
C GLY A 256 5.74 -11.48 10.65
N GLU A 257 6.74 -12.13 10.06
CA GLU A 257 7.00 -12.01 8.63
C GLU A 257 5.76 -12.45 7.82
N PRO A 258 5.25 -11.60 6.91
CA PRO A 258 4.10 -11.93 6.08
C PRO A 258 4.37 -13.09 5.13
N ILE A 259 3.35 -13.90 4.91
CA ILE A 259 3.41 -15.03 3.99
C ILE A 259 2.62 -14.67 2.73
N TYR A 260 3.28 -14.69 1.57
CA TYR A 260 2.61 -14.52 0.29
C TYR A 260 1.63 -15.68 0.06
N VAL A 261 0.36 -15.36 -0.19
CA VAL A 261 -0.69 -16.36 -0.38
C VAL A 261 -0.98 -16.57 -1.86
N GLY A 262 -1.04 -15.50 -2.65
CA GLY A 262 -1.36 -15.55 -4.08
C GLY A 262 -2.13 -14.33 -4.56
N ASN A 263 -2.37 -14.25 -5.86
CA ASN A 263 -3.27 -13.28 -6.47
C ASN A 263 -4.70 -13.84 -6.61
N GLU A 264 -5.61 -12.98 -7.03
CA GLU A 264 -7.03 -13.28 -7.25
C GLU A 264 -7.27 -14.56 -8.06
N THR A 265 -6.68 -14.66 -9.25
CA THR A 265 -6.84 -15.83 -10.14
C THR A 265 -6.29 -17.11 -9.52
N SER A 266 -5.16 -17.03 -8.81
CA SER A 266 -4.51 -18.20 -8.19
C SER A 266 -5.28 -18.74 -6.98
N ILE A 267 -6.03 -17.88 -6.27
CA ILE A 267 -6.78 -18.26 -5.06
C ILE A 267 -8.22 -18.61 -5.38
N PHE A 268 -8.92 -17.76 -6.15
CA PHE A 268 -10.36 -17.83 -6.38
C PHE A 268 -10.74 -18.40 -7.76
N GLY A 269 -9.76 -18.62 -8.64
CA GLY A 269 -9.97 -19.22 -9.96
C GLY A 269 -10.30 -20.72 -9.91
N PRO A 270 -10.58 -21.35 -11.07
CA PRO A 270 -11.01 -22.74 -11.16
C PRO A 270 -10.05 -23.75 -10.52
N SER A 271 -8.74 -23.48 -10.62
CA SER A 271 -7.66 -24.31 -10.05
C SER A 271 -7.20 -23.83 -8.67
N GLY A 272 -7.87 -22.83 -8.09
CA GLY A 272 -7.50 -22.24 -6.80
C GLY A 272 -7.88 -23.11 -5.60
N ASN A 273 -7.26 -22.82 -4.45
CA ASN A 273 -7.54 -23.54 -3.21
C ASN A 273 -8.88 -23.07 -2.60
N LYS A 274 -9.93 -23.87 -2.79
CA LYS A 274 -11.29 -23.58 -2.31
C LYS A 274 -11.39 -23.36 -0.80
N THR A 275 -10.60 -24.09 -0.01
CA THR A 275 -10.58 -23.97 1.45
C THR A 275 -10.02 -22.61 1.85
N LEU A 276 -8.90 -22.21 1.25
CA LEU A 276 -8.27 -20.91 1.46
C LEU A 276 -9.18 -19.77 0.98
N ALA A 277 -9.76 -19.87 -0.22
CA ALA A 277 -10.70 -18.88 -0.73
C ALA A 277 -11.88 -18.68 0.23
N THR A 278 -12.43 -19.77 0.76
CA THR A 278 -13.50 -19.72 1.76
C THR A 278 -13.03 -19.08 3.07
N ALA A 279 -11.81 -19.37 3.51
CA ALA A 279 -11.23 -18.76 4.72
C ALA A 279 -11.06 -17.25 4.58
N ILE A 280 -10.54 -16.77 3.45
CA ILE A 280 -10.38 -15.34 3.16
C ILE A 280 -11.75 -14.63 3.11
N ARG A 281 -12.75 -15.21 2.42
CA ARG A 281 -14.12 -14.64 2.42
C ARG A 281 -14.72 -14.60 3.81
N ARG A 282 -14.54 -15.65 4.62
CA ARG A 282 -15.01 -15.69 6.01
C ARG A 282 -14.32 -14.64 6.89
N PHE A 283 -13.03 -14.40 6.66
CA PHE A 283 -12.29 -13.34 7.34
C PHE A 283 -12.86 -11.95 7.03
N TYR A 284 -13.16 -11.65 5.76
CA TYR A 284 -13.67 -10.32 5.39
C TYR A 284 -15.15 -10.10 5.73
N TYR A 285 -15.95 -11.17 5.83
CA TYR A 285 -17.40 -11.06 6.03
C TYR A 285 -17.83 -10.17 7.22
N PRO A 286 -17.19 -10.21 8.40
CA PRO A 286 -17.58 -9.37 9.53
C PRO A 286 -17.35 -7.88 9.32
N PHE A 287 -16.50 -7.46 8.37
CA PHE A 287 -16.14 -6.06 8.16
C PHE A 287 -17.12 -5.29 7.25
N LYS A 288 -18.14 -5.96 6.72
CA LYS A 288 -19.21 -5.30 5.94
C LYS A 288 -20.01 -4.31 6.81
N PRO A 289 -20.63 -3.28 6.22
CA PRO A 289 -21.55 -2.39 6.93
C PRO A 289 -22.66 -3.17 7.65
N HIS A 290 -23.04 -2.73 8.85
CA HIS A 290 -24.06 -3.39 9.67
C HIS A 290 -25.40 -2.66 9.61
N LEU A 291 -26.48 -3.43 9.55
CA LEU A 291 -27.84 -2.88 9.57
C LEU A 291 -28.39 -2.73 11.00
N SER A 292 -27.80 -3.43 11.97
CA SER A 292 -28.25 -3.42 13.37
C SER A 292 -27.09 -3.49 14.36
N THR A 293 -27.31 -2.99 15.58
CA THR A 293 -26.35 -3.07 16.69
C THR A 293 -25.99 -4.50 17.07
N LYS A 294 -26.96 -5.44 16.99
CA LYS A 294 -26.70 -6.86 17.26
C LYS A 294 -25.73 -7.45 16.26
N GLU A 295 -25.91 -7.15 14.97
CA GLU A 295 -25.00 -7.59 13.92
C GLU A 295 -23.61 -6.99 14.11
N PHE A 296 -23.52 -5.69 14.44
CA PHE A 296 -22.26 -5.03 14.75
C PHE A 296 -21.51 -5.71 15.91
N LEU A 297 -22.18 -5.98 17.05
CA LEU A 297 -21.54 -6.64 18.19
C LEU A 297 -21.06 -8.06 17.86
N LEU A 298 -21.83 -8.82 17.09
CA LEU A 298 -21.43 -10.15 16.62
C LEU A 298 -20.22 -10.09 15.68
N SER A 299 -20.20 -9.10 14.78
CA SER A 299 -19.05 -8.88 13.90
C SER A 299 -17.81 -8.45 14.66
N LEU A 300 -17.94 -7.52 15.62
CA LEU A 300 -16.84 -7.07 16.46
C LEU A 300 -16.22 -8.24 17.24
N TRP A 301 -17.05 -9.11 17.81
CA TRP A 301 -16.58 -10.32 18.48
C TRP A 301 -15.83 -11.26 17.54
N LYS A 302 -16.34 -11.49 16.31
CA LYS A 302 -15.67 -12.32 15.30
C LYS A 302 -14.33 -11.73 14.87
N ILE A 303 -14.26 -10.41 14.69
CA ILE A 303 -13.01 -9.71 14.34
C ILE A 303 -11.99 -9.89 15.47
N PHE A 304 -12.41 -9.70 16.72
CA PHE A 304 -11.55 -9.90 17.88
C PHE A 304 -11.06 -11.36 17.97
N ASP A 305 -11.95 -12.33 17.79
CA ASP A 305 -11.62 -13.76 17.82
C ASP A 305 -10.58 -14.11 16.74
N VAL A 306 -10.74 -13.64 15.50
CA VAL A 306 -9.81 -14.00 14.42
C VAL A 306 -8.48 -13.24 14.53
N VAL A 307 -8.51 -11.93 14.80
CA VAL A 307 -7.31 -11.07 14.79
C VAL A 307 -6.50 -11.18 16.07
N VAL A 308 -7.15 -11.30 17.23
CA VAL A 308 -6.46 -11.28 18.55
C VAL A 308 -6.28 -12.69 19.11
N ILE A 309 -7.34 -13.52 19.10
CA ILE A 309 -7.27 -14.87 19.67
C ILE A 309 -6.54 -15.83 18.72
N HIS A 310 -6.97 -15.92 17.47
CA HIS A 310 -6.36 -16.78 16.46
C HIS A 310 -5.13 -16.16 15.79
N ARG A 311 -4.91 -14.85 15.95
CA ARG A 311 -3.75 -14.11 15.43
C ARG A 311 -3.63 -14.14 13.91
N GLN A 312 -4.76 -14.04 13.23
CA GLN A 312 -4.84 -14.14 11.76
C GLN A 312 -5.34 -12.83 11.17
N PHE A 313 -4.65 -12.36 10.15
CA PHE A 313 -5.13 -11.25 9.33
C PHE A 313 -4.78 -11.51 7.87
N TYR A 314 -5.73 -11.30 6.96
CA TYR A 314 -5.47 -11.32 5.52
C TYR A 314 -5.36 -9.88 5.03
N LEU A 315 -4.20 -9.54 4.48
CA LEU A 315 -3.92 -8.24 3.87
C LEU A 315 -4.04 -8.38 2.36
N PHE A 316 -4.68 -7.40 1.73
CA PHE A 316 -4.67 -7.24 0.29
C PHE A 316 -3.73 -6.08 -0.06
N TYR A 317 -2.66 -6.35 -0.79
CA TYR A 317 -1.64 -5.35 -1.13
C TYR A 317 -1.08 -5.66 -2.52
N ASN A 318 -0.91 -4.64 -3.37
CA ASN A 318 -0.49 -4.81 -4.78
C ASN A 318 -1.37 -5.78 -5.61
N PHE A 319 -2.66 -5.86 -5.29
CA PHE A 319 -3.62 -6.80 -5.89
C PHE A 319 -3.28 -8.28 -5.63
N GLU A 320 -2.63 -8.53 -4.50
CA GLU A 320 -2.20 -9.82 -4.03
C GLU A 320 -2.61 -10.01 -2.55
N TYR A 321 -2.85 -11.25 -2.14
CA TYR A 321 -3.22 -11.60 -0.77
C TYR A 321 -2.00 -12.07 0.01
N TRP A 322 -1.90 -11.59 1.24
CA TRP A 322 -0.85 -11.90 2.20
C TRP A 322 -1.48 -12.34 3.51
N PHE A 323 -0.90 -13.35 4.15
CA PHE A 323 -1.27 -13.76 5.49
C PHE A 323 -0.33 -13.12 6.50
N LEU A 324 -0.88 -12.42 7.48
CA LEU A 324 -0.14 -11.79 8.56
C LEU A 324 -0.31 -12.60 9.85
N PRO A 325 0.78 -13.22 10.37
CA PRO A 325 0.75 -13.85 11.68
C PRO A 325 0.81 -12.77 12.76
N MET A 326 -0.35 -12.35 13.25
CA MET A 326 -0.48 -11.15 14.09
C MET A 326 0.25 -11.29 15.43
N LYS A 327 0.80 -10.18 15.92
CA LYS A 327 1.52 -10.08 17.20
C LYS A 327 0.99 -8.91 18.02
N PRO A 328 0.99 -8.97 19.36
CA PRO A 328 0.71 -7.81 20.19
C PRO A 328 1.60 -6.61 19.83
N PRO A 329 1.09 -5.37 19.86
CA PRO A 329 -0.24 -4.95 20.32
C PRO A 329 -1.37 -5.14 19.27
N PHE A 330 -1.13 -5.92 18.21
CA PHE A 330 -2.05 -6.24 17.11
C PHE A 330 -2.36 -5.05 16.22
N ILE A 331 -3.04 -4.04 16.77
CA ILE A 331 -3.42 -2.82 16.07
C ILE A 331 -3.07 -1.62 16.95
N LYS A 332 -2.41 -0.61 16.40
CA LYS A 332 -2.14 0.65 17.10
C LYS A 332 -2.31 1.81 16.15
N ILE A 333 -3.02 2.85 16.59
CA ILE A 333 -3.04 4.14 15.91
C ILE A 333 -2.04 5.03 16.63
N THR A 334 -1.14 5.65 15.88
CA THR A 334 -0.16 6.59 16.43
C THR A 334 -0.21 7.91 15.69
N TYR A 335 0.27 8.95 16.38
CA TYR A 335 0.43 10.29 15.83
C TYR A 335 1.89 10.67 16.07
N GLU A 336 2.73 10.38 15.07
CA GLU A 336 4.18 10.40 15.19
C GLU A 336 4.80 11.47 14.31
N GLU A 337 5.89 12.07 14.80
CA GLU A 337 6.66 13.05 14.05
C GLU A 337 7.33 12.40 12.82
N ILE A 338 7.08 12.98 11.65
CA ILE A 338 7.82 12.74 10.42
C ILE A 338 8.35 14.11 9.97
N PRO A 339 9.65 14.39 10.14
CA PRO A 339 10.21 15.71 9.85
C PRO A 339 10.05 16.10 8.38
N LEU A 340 9.87 17.40 8.13
CA LEU A 340 9.93 17.95 6.78
C LEU A 340 11.31 17.65 6.12
N PRO A 341 11.34 17.34 4.83
CA PRO A 341 12.57 16.96 4.15
C PRO A 341 13.57 18.10 4.08
N SER A 342 14.85 17.75 4.18
CA SER A 342 15.99 18.65 3.98
C SER A 342 16.83 18.19 2.79
N LYS A 343 17.65 19.09 2.23
CA LYS A 343 18.59 18.77 1.14
C LYS A 343 19.48 17.55 1.47
N THR A 344 19.81 17.35 2.75
CA THR A 344 20.63 16.23 3.24
C THR A 344 19.87 14.89 3.29
N LEU A 345 18.55 14.92 3.48
CA LEU A 345 17.69 13.72 3.46
C LEU A 345 17.51 13.19 2.03
N VAL A 346 17.40 14.08 1.04
CA VAL A 346 17.20 13.69 -0.37
C VAL A 346 18.40 12.93 -0.93
N SER A 347 19.64 13.31 -0.57
CA SER A 347 20.87 12.63 -1.06
C SER A 347 21.09 11.23 -0.45
N ARG A 348 20.43 10.90 0.67
CA ARG A 348 20.51 9.56 1.28
C ARG A 348 19.47 8.60 0.71
N THR A 349 18.31 9.09 0.30
CA THR A 349 17.24 8.28 -0.29
C THR A 349 17.48 8.00 -1.78
N PHE A 350 18.20 8.89 -2.47
CA PHE A 350 18.72 8.69 -3.82
C PHE A 350 20.24 8.84 -3.76
N GLY A 351 20.99 7.73 -3.77
CA GLY A 351 22.45 7.75 -3.69
C GLY A 351 23.10 8.63 -4.77
N LEU A 352 23.36 9.89 -4.40
CA LEU A 352 24.22 10.86 -5.07
C LEU A 352 25.36 11.23 -4.12
#